data_AF-A0A6L8MFY3-F1
#
_entry.id   AF-A0A6L8MFY3-F1
#
_cell.length_a   1.000
_cell.length_b   1.000
_cell.length_c   1.000
_cell.angle_alpha   90.00
_cell.angle_beta   90.00
_cell.angle_gamma   90.00
#
_symmetry.space_group_name_H-M   'P 1'
#
loop_
_entity.id
_entity.type
_entity.pdbx_description
1 polymer ?
#
loop_
_entity_poly.entity_id
_entity_poly.type
_entity_poly.pdbx_seq_one_letter_code
_entity_poly.pdbx_strand_id
1 'polypeptide(L)'
;MTVNVAKKIIDRRSSLSEITNHTLAYIDGGPQWLGWAMRNPMANYQLADEAGLLAEVQLGLHGSPMTLLPKLGLWVSPVKLMTLGLDNLRVLGQVETGDAGEVVAQQAHSILAANHLLTASQLGAVSDFLQQLGVQDAPVFVATDFNDRIALYHLAAAQLGQEANDAAQVCQQAAAWAIEQARTVAEFGDYYHFYLAYCKKVQALNDDVDTRTQLANQALQTLLPLAFGALEAPQLPDRLLAPAEVEARMHQLLTQGYKIGFSRLSQAVLQIVTNTIFTTEAGADAARLFELYMNAAQAFLSTNKLKDWRLEQDGASLSFNLQSADQQAQLFVNANRILSLRQFGALKNLNPTEQPS
;
A
#
# COMPACT_ATOMS: atom_id res chain seq x y z
N MET A 1 5.39 -1.06 -38.39
CA MET A 1 4.04 -0.85 -37.82
C MET A 1 4.29 -0.37 -36.41
N THR A 2 4.04 0.90 -36.09
CA THR A 2 4.96 1.63 -35.21
C THR A 2 4.58 1.67 -33.72
N VAL A 3 3.33 2.04 -33.41
CA VAL A 3 2.79 1.97 -32.04
C VAL A 3 1.31 1.59 -32.14
N ASN A 4 0.92 0.50 -31.48
CA ASN A 4 -0.45 0.02 -31.42
C ASN A 4 -0.91 -0.05 -29.96
N VAL A 5 -1.99 0.64 -29.64
CA VAL A 5 -2.59 0.70 -28.31
C VAL A 5 -4.03 0.22 -28.39
N ALA A 6 -4.39 -0.81 -27.62
CA ALA A 6 -5.74 -1.40 -27.64
C ALA A 6 -6.23 -1.76 -29.06
N LYS A 7 -5.33 -2.30 -29.90
CA LYS A 7 -5.56 -2.64 -31.33
C LYS A 7 -5.75 -1.43 -32.25
N LYS A 8 -5.56 -0.19 -31.77
CA LYS A 8 -5.60 1.05 -32.54
C LYS A 8 -4.18 1.51 -32.86
N ILE A 9 -3.92 1.81 -34.13
CA ILE A 9 -2.65 2.42 -34.56
C ILE A 9 -2.61 3.88 -34.08
N ILE A 10 -1.51 4.26 -33.43
CA ILE A 10 -1.24 5.62 -33.00
C ILE A 10 -0.30 6.27 -34.02
N ASP A 11 -0.84 7.20 -34.80
CA ASP A 11 -0.18 7.90 -35.91
C ASP A 11 0.07 9.40 -35.62
N ARG A 12 -0.68 9.95 -34.66
CA ARG A 12 -0.55 11.33 -34.17
C ARG A 12 -0.96 11.39 -32.69
N ARG A 13 -0.45 12.40 -31.96
CA ARG A 13 -0.76 12.58 -30.52
C ARG A 13 -2.24 12.74 -30.22
N SER A 14 -2.99 13.42 -31.09
CA SER A 14 -4.44 13.58 -30.95
C SER A 14 -5.22 12.26 -31.06
N SER A 15 -4.56 11.15 -31.42
CA SER A 15 -5.15 9.81 -31.41
C SER A 15 -5.21 9.20 -30.01
N LEU A 16 -4.46 9.75 -29.04
CA LEU A 16 -4.50 9.41 -27.61
C LEU A 16 -5.52 10.28 -26.87
N SER A 17 -6.00 9.80 -25.72
CA SER A 17 -6.83 10.61 -24.83
C SER A 17 -6.09 11.87 -24.32
N GLU A 18 -6.85 12.89 -23.93
CA GLU A 18 -6.29 14.14 -23.41
C GLU A 18 -5.49 13.90 -22.11
N ILE A 19 -6.00 13.06 -21.22
CA ILE A 19 -5.33 12.70 -19.97
C ILE A 19 -3.99 12.00 -20.22
N THR A 20 -3.91 11.13 -21.22
CA THR A 20 -2.65 10.47 -21.62
C THR A 20 -1.67 11.46 -22.21
N ASN A 21 -2.11 12.36 -23.08
CA ASN A 21 -1.23 13.39 -23.63
C ASN A 21 -0.68 14.33 -22.55
N HIS A 22 -1.52 14.72 -21.59
CA HIS A 22 -1.11 15.57 -20.48
C HIS A 22 -0.16 14.83 -19.54
N THR A 23 -0.42 13.55 -19.25
CA THR A 23 0.47 12.72 -18.42
C THR A 23 1.81 12.46 -19.09
N LEU A 24 1.81 12.23 -20.41
CA LEU A 24 3.03 12.05 -21.20
C LEU A 24 3.97 13.26 -21.08
N ALA A 25 3.43 14.46 -20.90
CA ALA A 25 4.23 15.68 -20.70
C ALA A 25 4.97 15.73 -19.34
N TYR A 26 4.56 14.93 -18.34
CA TYR A 26 5.29 14.75 -17.07
C TYR A 26 6.43 13.73 -17.15
N ILE A 27 6.52 12.98 -18.24
CA ILE A 27 7.66 12.10 -18.49
C ILE A 27 8.71 12.92 -19.24
N ASP A 28 9.87 13.11 -18.63
CA ASP A 28 10.98 13.79 -19.31
C ASP A 28 11.34 13.02 -20.60
N GLY A 29 11.33 13.70 -21.73
CA GLY A 29 11.49 13.09 -23.06
C GLY A 29 10.29 12.29 -23.59
N GLY A 30 9.22 12.12 -22.84
CA GLY A 30 8.06 11.31 -23.21
C GLY A 30 7.40 11.73 -24.54
N PRO A 31 7.10 13.03 -24.73
CA PRO A 31 6.52 13.50 -25.98
C PRO A 31 7.45 13.29 -27.20
N GLN A 32 8.77 13.42 -27.01
CA GLN A 32 9.80 13.22 -28.01
C GLN A 32 9.92 11.75 -28.38
N TRP A 33 9.92 10.86 -27.38
CA TRP A 33 9.93 9.41 -27.56
C TRP A 33 8.74 8.95 -28.38
N LEU A 34 7.52 9.38 -28.05
CA LEU A 34 6.33 9.01 -28.82
C LEU A 34 6.43 9.53 -30.26
N GLY A 35 6.93 10.75 -30.45
CA GLY A 35 7.19 11.31 -31.78
C GLY A 35 8.18 10.50 -32.61
N TRP A 36 9.25 9.99 -31.99
CA TRP A 36 10.20 9.08 -32.61
C TRP A 36 9.56 7.71 -32.91
N ALA A 37 8.88 7.12 -31.94
CA ALA A 37 8.28 5.80 -32.03
C ALA A 37 7.20 5.74 -33.12
N MET A 38 6.43 6.81 -33.34
CA MET A 38 5.45 6.86 -34.45
C MET A 38 6.12 6.88 -35.83
N ARG A 39 7.31 7.48 -35.96
CA ARG A 39 8.03 7.68 -37.23
C ARG A 39 9.01 6.56 -37.57
N ASN A 40 9.47 5.79 -36.59
CA ASN A 40 10.51 4.78 -36.78
C ASN A 40 9.93 3.44 -37.27
N PRO A 41 10.04 3.05 -38.55
CA PRO A 41 9.40 1.85 -39.08
C PRO A 41 9.84 0.54 -38.40
N MET A 42 11.00 0.54 -37.70
CA MET A 42 11.52 -0.61 -36.95
C MET A 42 10.97 -0.72 -35.53
N ALA A 43 10.37 0.34 -34.98
CA ALA A 43 9.64 0.24 -33.72
C ALA A 43 8.35 -0.56 -33.95
N ASN A 44 8.04 -1.48 -33.04
CA ASN A 44 6.80 -2.24 -33.04
C ASN A 44 6.34 -2.45 -31.59
N TYR A 45 5.58 -1.50 -31.08
CA TYR A 45 5.00 -1.56 -29.75
C TYR A 45 3.55 -2.03 -29.83
N GLN A 46 3.21 -3.09 -29.11
CA GLN A 46 1.84 -3.60 -28.98
C GLN A 46 1.43 -3.55 -27.52
N LEU A 47 0.49 -2.66 -27.21
CA LEU A 47 0.15 -2.29 -25.85
C LEU A 47 -1.34 -2.53 -25.64
N ALA A 48 -1.69 -3.04 -24.46
CA ALA A 48 -3.08 -3.35 -24.12
C ALA A 48 -3.94 -2.08 -24.05
N ASP A 49 -3.39 -0.99 -23.54
CA ASP A 49 -4.07 0.29 -23.32
C ASP A 49 -3.07 1.47 -23.20
N GLU A 50 -3.59 2.68 -23.03
CA GLU A 50 -2.79 3.91 -22.91
C GLU A 50 -1.98 3.97 -21.60
N ALA A 51 -2.40 3.27 -20.55
CA ALA A 51 -1.63 3.17 -19.32
C ALA A 51 -0.34 2.35 -19.54
N GLY A 52 -0.46 1.23 -20.26
CA GLY A 52 0.69 0.45 -20.71
C GLY A 52 1.64 1.25 -21.60
N LEU A 53 1.12 2.14 -22.45
CA LEU A 53 1.95 3.07 -23.23
C LEU A 53 2.81 3.95 -22.32
N LEU A 54 2.21 4.63 -21.34
CA LEU A 54 2.96 5.52 -20.45
C LEU A 54 3.98 4.77 -19.59
N ALA A 55 3.63 3.57 -19.12
CA ALA A 55 4.54 2.70 -18.38
C ALA A 55 5.78 2.34 -19.23
N GLU A 56 5.57 1.92 -20.48
CA GLU A 56 6.66 1.57 -21.40
C GLU A 56 7.52 2.78 -21.80
N VAL A 57 6.90 3.95 -22.01
CA VAL A 57 7.64 5.18 -22.30
C VAL A 57 8.57 5.52 -21.13
N GLN A 58 8.04 5.51 -19.91
CA GLN A 58 8.80 5.86 -18.70
C GLN A 58 9.91 4.84 -18.43
N LEU A 59 9.58 3.55 -18.48
CA LEU A 59 10.55 2.47 -18.27
C LEU A 59 11.63 2.47 -19.36
N GLY A 60 11.25 2.66 -20.62
CA GLY A 60 12.17 2.64 -21.75
C GLY A 60 13.12 3.83 -21.80
N LEU A 61 12.69 5.02 -21.36
CA LEU A 61 13.53 6.20 -21.30
C LEU A 61 14.45 6.23 -20.08
N HIS A 62 13.93 5.82 -18.92
CA HIS A 62 14.59 6.09 -17.63
C HIS A 62 14.98 4.84 -16.85
N GLY A 63 14.58 3.65 -17.29
CA GLY A 63 14.86 2.39 -16.58
C GLY A 63 14.14 2.28 -15.22
N SER A 64 13.14 3.11 -14.97
CA SER A 64 12.39 3.18 -13.72
C SER A 64 10.90 3.33 -14.01
N PRO A 65 9.99 2.69 -13.25
CA PRO A 65 8.55 2.88 -13.42
C PRO A 65 8.05 4.24 -12.87
N MET A 66 8.90 4.96 -12.14
CA MET A 66 8.55 6.21 -11.45
C MET A 66 9.08 7.42 -12.21
N THR A 67 8.26 8.47 -12.36
CA THR A 67 8.70 9.80 -12.78
C THR A 67 8.83 10.73 -11.58
N LEU A 68 9.74 11.71 -11.69
CA LEU A 68 9.92 12.78 -10.71
C LEU A 68 9.30 14.06 -11.25
N LEU A 69 8.37 14.64 -10.50
CA LEU A 69 7.85 15.99 -10.68
C LEU A 69 8.64 16.91 -9.74
N PRO A 70 9.66 17.62 -10.23
CA PRO A 70 10.67 18.25 -9.39
C PRO A 70 10.17 19.41 -8.55
N LYS A 71 9.21 20.22 -9.01
CA LYS A 71 8.72 21.38 -8.24
C LYS A 71 7.81 20.97 -7.09
N LEU A 72 7.00 19.95 -7.32
CA LEU A 72 6.17 19.29 -6.30
C LEU A 72 6.99 18.37 -5.38
N GLY A 73 8.20 17.99 -5.81
CA GLY A 73 8.99 16.98 -5.14
C GLY A 73 8.28 15.62 -5.10
N LEU A 74 7.52 15.28 -6.14
CA LEU A 74 6.65 14.10 -6.16
C LEU A 74 7.27 12.99 -7.02
N TRP A 75 7.47 11.82 -6.42
CA TRP A 75 7.85 10.60 -7.13
C TRP A 75 6.59 9.77 -7.38
N VAL A 76 6.18 9.59 -8.63
CA VAL A 76 4.90 8.93 -8.91
C VAL A 76 4.97 8.18 -10.24
N SER A 77 4.28 7.05 -10.33
CA SER A 77 4.14 6.37 -11.62
C SER A 77 3.24 7.19 -12.56
N PRO A 78 3.58 7.33 -13.85
CA PRO A 78 2.68 7.91 -14.85
C PRO A 78 1.33 7.20 -14.92
N VAL A 79 1.27 5.89 -14.64
CA VAL A 79 0.02 5.14 -14.56
C VAL A 79 -0.88 5.67 -13.44
N LYS A 80 -0.30 6.02 -12.29
CA LYS A 80 -1.02 6.67 -11.18
C LYS A 80 -1.50 8.07 -11.54
N LEU A 81 -0.70 8.85 -12.26
CA LEU A 81 -1.10 10.19 -12.70
C LEU A 81 -2.39 10.15 -13.54
N MET A 82 -2.57 9.12 -14.37
CA MET A 82 -3.81 8.93 -15.14
C MET A 82 -5.07 8.77 -14.26
N THR A 83 -4.94 8.36 -12.99
CA THR A 83 -6.11 8.20 -12.11
C THR A 83 -6.53 9.50 -11.45
N LEU A 84 -5.74 10.57 -11.54
CA LEU A 84 -6.03 11.84 -10.86
C LEU A 84 -7.12 12.65 -11.57
N GLY A 85 -7.37 12.37 -12.85
CA GLY A 85 -8.26 13.18 -13.68
C GLY A 85 -7.56 14.43 -14.23
N LEU A 86 -8.11 14.94 -15.33
CA LEU A 86 -7.45 15.97 -16.13
C LEU A 86 -7.32 17.32 -15.41
N ASP A 87 -8.35 17.75 -14.66
CA ASP A 87 -8.32 19.03 -13.96
C ASP A 87 -7.26 19.06 -12.86
N ASN A 88 -7.15 17.96 -12.11
CA ASN A 88 -6.10 17.81 -11.11
C ASN A 88 -4.71 17.82 -11.77
N LEU A 89 -4.54 17.10 -12.88
CA LEU A 89 -3.29 17.14 -13.62
C LEU A 89 -2.95 18.53 -14.15
N ARG A 90 -3.93 19.35 -14.55
CA ARG A 90 -3.65 20.74 -14.98
C ARG A 90 -3.14 21.60 -13.83
N VAL A 91 -3.73 21.49 -12.64
CA VAL A 91 -3.26 22.20 -11.43
C VAL A 91 -1.83 21.79 -11.06
N LEU A 92 -1.55 20.48 -11.03
CA LEU A 92 -0.18 20.00 -10.77
C LEU A 92 0.82 20.52 -11.82
N GLY A 93 0.37 20.65 -13.07
CA GLY A 93 1.19 21.17 -14.17
C GLY A 93 1.53 22.65 -14.02
N GLN A 94 0.61 23.45 -13.50
CA GLN A 94 0.88 24.87 -13.20
C GLN A 94 2.05 25.00 -12.22
N VAL A 95 2.04 24.21 -11.14
CA VAL A 95 3.15 24.18 -10.16
C VAL A 95 4.45 23.74 -10.82
N GLU A 96 4.42 22.67 -11.63
CA GLU A 96 5.62 22.18 -12.33
C GLU A 96 6.20 23.19 -13.35
N THR A 97 5.35 24.00 -13.96
CA THR A 97 5.80 25.10 -14.84
C THR A 97 6.28 26.34 -14.08
N GLY A 98 6.17 26.35 -12.74
CA GLY A 98 6.70 27.42 -11.88
C GLY A 98 5.67 28.43 -11.40
N ASP A 99 4.36 28.14 -11.47
CA ASP A 99 3.35 28.95 -10.80
C ASP A 99 3.52 28.82 -9.28
N ALA A 100 3.87 29.93 -8.63
CA ALA A 100 4.08 30.03 -7.19
C ALA A 100 2.90 30.70 -6.47
N GLY A 101 1.74 30.83 -7.12
CA GLY A 101 0.53 31.36 -6.50
C GLY A 101 0.06 30.50 -5.33
N GLU A 102 -0.25 31.14 -4.20
CA GLU A 102 -0.67 30.46 -2.96
C GLU A 102 -1.91 29.58 -3.16
N VAL A 103 -2.87 30.04 -3.98
CA VAL A 103 -4.09 29.28 -4.31
C VAL A 103 -3.76 27.99 -5.05
N VAL A 104 -2.85 28.04 -6.02
CA VAL A 104 -2.45 26.87 -6.82
C VAL A 104 -1.66 25.89 -5.94
N ALA A 105 -0.77 26.40 -5.09
CA ALA A 105 -0.04 25.59 -4.12
C ALA A 105 -0.98 24.85 -3.15
N GLN A 106 -1.99 25.55 -2.62
CA GLN A 106 -2.97 24.94 -1.73
C GLN A 106 -3.81 23.87 -2.45
N GLN A 107 -4.26 24.15 -3.67
CA GLN A 107 -4.99 23.17 -4.47
C GLN A 107 -4.15 21.94 -4.77
N ALA A 108 -2.87 22.12 -5.14
CA ALA A 108 -1.95 21.02 -5.35
C ALA A 108 -1.80 20.17 -4.06
N HIS A 109 -1.64 20.81 -2.90
CA HIS A 109 -1.57 20.10 -1.62
C HIS A 109 -2.83 19.27 -1.35
N SER A 110 -4.03 19.85 -1.55
CA SER A 110 -5.29 19.13 -1.41
C SER A 110 -5.42 17.95 -2.38
N ILE A 111 -4.95 18.10 -3.63
CA ILE A 111 -4.93 17.01 -4.62
C ILE A 111 -4.02 15.87 -4.14
N LEU A 112 -2.81 16.19 -3.67
CA LEU A 112 -1.88 15.18 -3.18
C LEU A 112 -2.47 14.43 -1.97
N ALA A 113 -3.03 15.16 -1.01
CA ALA A 113 -3.66 14.58 0.17
C ALA A 113 -4.85 13.67 -0.18
N ALA A 114 -5.78 14.14 -1.02
CA ALA A 114 -6.96 13.37 -1.44
C ALA A 114 -6.59 12.09 -2.21
N ASN A 115 -5.43 12.08 -2.87
CA ASN A 115 -4.95 10.93 -3.66
C ASN A 115 -3.88 10.10 -2.94
N HIS A 116 -3.58 10.42 -1.67
CA HIS A 116 -2.56 9.77 -0.85
C HIS A 116 -1.18 9.75 -1.51
N LEU A 117 -0.82 10.87 -2.14
CA LEU A 117 0.47 11.07 -2.78
C LEU A 117 1.44 11.73 -1.81
N LEU A 118 2.52 11.03 -1.48
CA LEU A 118 3.57 11.50 -0.59
C LEU A 118 4.69 12.17 -1.38
N THR A 119 5.08 13.33 -0.91
CA THR A 119 6.22 14.09 -1.44
C THR A 119 7.55 13.52 -0.94
N ALA A 120 8.64 13.86 -1.61
CA ALA A 120 9.99 13.45 -1.24
C ALA A 120 10.39 13.93 0.17
N SER A 121 9.90 15.10 0.61
CA SER A 121 10.13 15.57 1.97
C SER A 121 9.44 14.69 3.01
N GLN A 122 8.19 14.29 2.76
CA GLN A 122 7.45 13.35 3.61
C GLN A 122 8.13 11.98 3.67
N LEU A 123 8.55 11.45 2.52
CA LEU A 123 9.27 10.18 2.45
C LEU A 123 10.68 10.25 3.07
N GLY A 124 11.28 11.44 3.11
CA GLY A 124 12.57 11.70 3.77
C GLY A 124 12.48 11.70 5.30
N ALA A 125 11.37 12.25 5.85
CA ALA A 125 11.12 12.37 7.29
C ALA A 125 11.02 11.02 8.02
N VAL A 126 10.87 9.91 7.29
CA VAL A 126 10.93 8.55 7.84
C VAL A 126 12.24 8.27 8.59
N SER A 127 13.35 8.88 8.16
CA SER A 127 14.65 8.69 8.80
C SER A 127 14.65 9.20 10.24
N ASP A 128 14.05 10.37 10.47
CA ASP A 128 13.94 10.98 11.80
C ASP A 128 13.08 10.10 12.73
N PHE A 129 12.00 9.52 12.19
CA PHE A 129 11.17 8.57 12.94
C PHE A 129 11.95 7.33 13.38
N LEU A 130 12.69 6.70 12.46
CA LEU A 130 13.53 5.54 12.80
C LEU A 130 14.64 5.89 13.79
N GLN A 131 15.18 7.11 13.71
CA GLN A 131 16.17 7.62 14.64
C GLN A 131 15.57 7.82 16.04
N GLN A 132 14.37 8.39 16.14
CA GLN A 132 13.64 8.55 17.41
C GLN A 132 13.34 7.20 18.06
N LEU A 133 13.05 6.17 17.27
CA LEU A 133 12.89 4.80 17.74
C LEU A 133 14.23 4.11 18.09
N GLY A 134 15.37 4.69 17.73
CA GLY A 134 16.70 4.13 18.00
C GLY A 134 17.07 2.94 17.13
N VAL A 135 16.40 2.74 15.99
CA VAL A 135 16.57 1.55 15.12
C VAL A 135 17.01 1.88 13.70
N GLN A 136 17.33 3.14 13.39
CA GLN A 136 17.70 3.59 12.05
C GLN A 136 18.81 2.76 11.39
N ASP A 137 19.81 2.33 12.17
CA ASP A 137 20.97 1.59 11.67
C ASP A 137 20.74 0.07 11.57
N ALA A 138 19.51 -0.41 11.81
CA ALA A 138 19.20 -1.84 11.75
C ALA A 138 19.36 -2.39 10.32
N PRO A 139 19.91 -3.61 10.14
CA PRO A 139 20.16 -4.19 8.81
C PRO A 139 18.93 -4.26 7.89
N VAL A 140 17.73 -4.40 8.46
CA VAL A 140 16.47 -4.46 7.70
C VAL A 140 16.18 -3.18 6.91
N PHE A 141 16.75 -2.04 7.30
CA PHE A 141 16.53 -0.75 6.64
C PHE A 141 17.61 -0.38 5.61
N VAL A 142 18.67 -1.19 5.47
CA VAL A 142 19.80 -0.88 4.56
C VAL A 142 19.35 -0.73 3.10
N ALA A 143 18.38 -1.54 2.67
CA ALA A 143 17.87 -1.56 1.29
C ALA A 143 16.41 -1.09 1.22
N THR A 144 16.05 -0.05 1.99
CA THR A 144 14.69 0.52 2.01
C THR A 144 14.31 1.07 0.63
N ASP A 145 13.32 0.46 -0.01
CA ASP A 145 12.81 0.90 -1.31
C ASP A 145 11.74 2.01 -1.19
N PHE A 146 11.11 2.35 -2.31
CA PHE A 146 10.07 3.38 -2.36
C PHE A 146 8.82 3.00 -1.55
N ASN A 147 8.33 1.76 -1.70
CA ASN A 147 7.12 1.29 -1.03
C ASN A 147 7.38 1.06 0.48
N ASP A 148 8.60 0.68 0.85
CA ASP A 148 9.04 0.62 2.24
C ASP A 148 8.98 1.99 2.92
N ARG A 149 9.42 3.06 2.23
CA ARG A 149 9.31 4.44 2.75
C ARG A 149 7.86 4.87 2.94
N ILE A 150 6.97 4.51 2.01
CA ILE A 150 5.52 4.76 2.15
C ILE A 150 4.99 4.02 3.39
N ALA A 151 5.35 2.74 3.55
CA ALA A 151 4.91 1.93 4.69
C ALA A 151 5.38 2.52 6.02
N LEU A 152 6.64 2.93 6.11
CA LEU A 152 7.21 3.57 7.29
C LEU A 152 6.62 4.95 7.58
N TYR A 153 6.32 5.75 6.56
CA TYR A 153 5.62 7.03 6.73
C TYR A 153 4.25 6.83 7.38
N HIS A 154 3.47 5.85 6.89
CA HIS A 154 2.18 5.52 7.48
C HIS A 154 2.32 4.96 8.90
N LEU A 155 3.35 4.18 9.17
CA LEU A 155 3.65 3.68 10.51
C LEU A 155 3.93 4.83 11.49
N ALA A 156 4.74 5.81 11.08
CA ALA A 156 5.05 7.00 11.88
C ALA A 156 3.78 7.84 12.18
N ALA A 157 2.85 7.90 11.23
CA ALA A 157 1.61 8.65 11.38
C ALA A 157 0.55 7.95 12.27
N ALA A 158 0.67 6.65 12.53
CA ALA A 158 -0.38 5.85 13.18
C ALA A 158 -0.57 6.11 14.70
N GLN A 159 0.22 7.02 15.30
CA GLN A 159 0.14 7.41 16.73
C GLN A 159 0.03 6.21 17.70
N LEU A 160 0.80 5.15 17.43
CA LEU A 160 0.77 3.94 18.24
C LEU A 160 1.48 4.16 19.59
N GLY A 161 1.00 3.49 20.65
CA GLY A 161 1.64 3.44 21.96
C GLY A 161 1.56 4.72 22.80
N GLN A 162 0.81 5.73 22.35
CA GLN A 162 0.70 7.04 23.03
C GLN A 162 -0.04 6.98 24.36
N GLU A 163 -0.75 5.89 24.67
CA GLU A 163 -1.46 5.74 25.95
C GLU A 163 -0.57 5.29 27.11
N ALA A 164 0.70 4.94 26.85
CA ALA A 164 1.64 4.59 27.91
C ALA A 164 2.17 5.82 28.66
N ASN A 165 2.47 5.66 29.95
CA ASN A 165 3.02 6.74 30.79
C ASN A 165 4.37 7.24 30.26
N ASP A 166 5.19 6.34 29.72
CA ASP A 166 6.43 6.66 29.00
C ASP A 166 6.33 6.14 27.56
N ALA A 167 5.47 6.80 26.77
CA ALA A 167 5.20 6.42 25.38
C ALA A 167 6.47 6.32 24.53
N ALA A 168 7.43 7.23 24.73
CA ALA A 168 8.69 7.21 23.99
C ALA A 168 9.49 5.94 24.27
N GLN A 169 9.68 5.58 25.55
CA GLN A 169 10.41 4.37 25.93
C GLN A 169 9.70 3.10 25.48
N VAL A 170 8.36 3.04 25.59
CA VAL A 170 7.58 1.89 25.14
C VAL A 170 7.67 1.71 23.62
N CYS A 171 7.61 2.79 22.85
CA CYS A 171 7.79 2.74 21.39
C CYS A 171 9.21 2.31 21.00
N GLN A 172 10.26 2.82 21.66
CA GLN A 172 11.63 2.38 21.42
C GLN A 172 11.82 0.89 21.72
N GLN A 173 11.25 0.39 22.82
CA GLN A 173 11.28 -1.03 23.15
C GLN A 173 10.55 -1.87 22.09
N ALA A 174 9.36 -1.44 21.68
CA ALA A 174 8.57 -2.14 20.65
C ALA A 174 9.34 -2.21 19.32
N ALA A 175 10.03 -1.13 18.95
CA ALA A 175 10.86 -1.08 17.76
C ALA A 175 12.05 -2.04 17.86
N ALA A 176 12.79 -2.02 18.98
CA ALA A 176 13.90 -2.94 19.21
C ALA A 176 13.46 -4.40 19.12
N TRP A 177 12.34 -4.75 19.77
CA TRP A 177 11.75 -6.09 19.70
C TRP A 177 11.35 -6.48 18.27
N ALA A 178 10.71 -5.57 17.53
CA ALA A 178 10.27 -5.81 16.16
C ALA A 178 11.44 -6.09 15.20
N ILE A 179 12.59 -5.43 15.40
CA ILE A 179 13.80 -5.66 14.60
C ILE A 179 14.33 -7.09 14.75
N GLU A 180 14.24 -7.68 15.95
CA GLU A 180 14.69 -9.06 16.17
C GLU A 180 13.84 -10.07 15.37
N GLN A 181 12.55 -9.77 15.22
CA GLN A 181 11.60 -10.65 14.54
C GLN A 181 11.59 -10.46 13.01
N ALA A 182 11.75 -9.23 12.54
CA ALA A 182 11.54 -8.87 11.14
C ALA A 182 12.68 -9.33 10.20
N ARG A 183 12.32 -9.62 8.94
CA ARG A 183 13.24 -9.82 7.81
C ARG A 183 13.02 -8.81 6.69
N THR A 184 11.92 -8.06 6.74
CA THR A 184 11.59 -6.97 5.81
C THR A 184 11.04 -5.76 6.55
N VAL A 185 11.03 -4.58 5.91
CA VAL A 185 10.46 -3.35 6.49
C VAL A 185 8.97 -3.49 6.78
N ALA A 186 8.23 -4.18 5.90
CA ALA A 186 6.82 -4.45 6.11
C ALA A 186 6.56 -5.34 7.35
N GLU A 187 7.41 -6.34 7.58
CA GLU A 187 7.34 -7.17 8.80
C GLU A 187 7.69 -6.37 10.05
N PHE A 188 8.69 -5.48 9.99
CA PHE A 188 9.01 -4.58 11.09
C PHE A 188 7.78 -3.76 11.50
N GLY A 189 7.09 -3.15 10.53
CA GLY A 189 5.88 -2.37 10.81
C GLY A 189 4.76 -3.20 11.44
N ASP A 190 4.56 -4.43 10.96
CA ASP A 190 3.55 -5.33 11.53
C ASP A 190 3.91 -5.76 12.96
N TYR A 191 5.16 -6.14 13.21
CA TYR A 191 5.61 -6.58 14.54
C TYR A 191 5.62 -5.43 15.54
N TYR A 192 6.05 -4.24 15.12
CA TYR A 192 5.96 -3.02 15.93
C TYR A 192 4.53 -2.74 16.37
N HIS A 193 3.57 -2.79 15.43
CA HIS A 193 2.17 -2.61 15.74
C HIS A 193 1.62 -3.76 16.59
N PHE A 194 1.97 -5.01 16.28
CA PHE A 194 1.56 -6.19 17.04
C PHE A 194 1.92 -6.04 18.52
N TYR A 195 3.17 -5.66 18.78
CA TYR A 195 3.68 -5.49 20.13
C TYR A 195 2.87 -4.47 20.92
N LEU A 196 2.68 -3.27 20.37
CA LEU A 196 1.96 -2.18 21.03
C LEU A 196 0.48 -2.51 21.19
N ALA A 197 -0.17 -3.04 20.15
CA ALA A 197 -1.59 -3.40 20.18
C ALA A 197 -1.87 -4.52 21.18
N TYR A 198 -0.99 -5.53 21.23
CA TYR A 198 -1.13 -6.64 22.16
C TYR A 198 -0.93 -6.17 23.61
N CYS A 199 0.16 -5.45 23.90
CA CYS A 199 0.41 -4.90 25.24
C CYS A 199 -0.74 -4.00 25.70
N LYS A 200 -1.30 -3.18 24.81
CA LYS A 200 -2.50 -2.38 25.10
C LYS A 200 -3.70 -3.26 25.46
N LYS A 201 -3.96 -4.30 24.66
CA LYS A 201 -5.10 -5.20 24.88
C LYS A 201 -5.03 -5.92 26.22
N VAL A 202 -3.85 -6.41 26.61
CA VAL A 202 -3.65 -7.10 27.90
C VAL A 202 -3.33 -6.14 29.06
N GLN A 203 -3.45 -4.83 28.83
CA GLN A 203 -3.22 -3.77 29.82
C GLN A 203 -1.79 -3.72 30.39
N ALA A 204 -0.81 -4.24 29.64
CA ALA A 204 0.59 -4.34 30.04
C ALA A 204 1.46 -3.16 29.56
N LEU A 205 0.89 -2.14 28.90
CA LEU A 205 1.67 -1.00 28.38
C LEU A 205 2.53 -0.33 29.46
N ASN A 206 2.05 -0.27 30.70
CA ASN A 206 2.73 0.39 31.82
C ASN A 206 3.48 -0.58 32.75
N ASP A 207 3.57 -1.87 32.39
CA ASP A 207 4.34 -2.85 33.16
C ASP A 207 5.85 -2.65 32.95
N ASP A 208 6.68 -3.52 33.50
CA ASP A 208 8.10 -3.50 33.19
C ASP A 208 8.42 -4.07 31.80
N VAL A 209 9.63 -3.80 31.34
CA VAL A 209 10.14 -4.20 30.02
C VAL A 209 10.08 -5.72 29.84
N ASP A 210 10.52 -6.48 30.85
CA ASP A 210 10.63 -7.94 30.79
C ASP A 210 9.24 -8.58 30.66
N THR A 211 8.28 -8.09 31.45
CA THR A 211 6.88 -8.53 31.39
C THR A 211 6.28 -8.31 30.00
N ARG A 212 6.41 -7.11 29.41
CA ARG A 212 5.88 -6.84 28.07
C ARG A 212 6.54 -7.73 27.00
N THR A 213 7.87 -7.88 27.05
CA THR A 213 8.60 -8.71 26.09
C THR A 213 8.23 -10.18 26.21
N GLN A 214 8.10 -10.71 27.43
CA GLN A 214 7.67 -12.09 27.66
C GLN A 214 6.26 -12.34 27.10
N LEU A 215 5.32 -11.44 27.39
CA LEU A 215 3.94 -11.54 26.89
C LEU A 215 3.89 -11.51 25.36
N ALA A 216 4.59 -10.57 24.73
CA ALA A 216 4.65 -10.47 23.27
C ALA A 216 5.27 -11.72 22.63
N ASN A 217 6.36 -12.24 23.21
CA ASN A 217 7.00 -13.47 22.74
C ASN A 217 6.08 -14.68 22.83
N GLN A 218 5.38 -14.85 23.96
CA GLN A 218 4.47 -15.97 24.17
C GLN A 218 3.29 -15.92 23.18
N ALA A 219 2.71 -14.74 22.97
CA ALA A 219 1.64 -14.53 22.00
C ALA A 219 2.11 -14.85 20.56
N LEU A 220 3.28 -14.33 20.19
CA LEU A 220 3.85 -14.57 18.86
C LEU A 220 4.16 -16.06 18.64
N GLN A 221 4.80 -16.74 19.60
CA GLN A 221 5.09 -18.18 19.52
C GLN A 221 3.82 -19.03 19.40
N THR A 222 2.72 -18.59 20.01
CA THR A 222 1.43 -19.27 19.92
C THR A 222 0.76 -19.07 18.56
N LEU A 223 0.77 -17.84 18.04
CA LEU A 223 0.03 -17.49 16.81
C LEU A 223 0.79 -17.78 15.52
N LEU A 224 2.12 -17.67 15.51
CA LEU A 224 2.93 -17.77 14.30
C LEU A 224 2.78 -19.13 13.59
N PRO A 225 2.79 -20.29 14.28
CA PRO A 225 2.57 -21.59 13.63
C PRO A 225 1.18 -21.72 13.00
N LEU A 226 0.17 -21.06 13.57
CA LEU A 226 -1.21 -21.09 13.07
C LEU A 226 -1.38 -20.23 11.81
N ALA A 227 -0.59 -19.15 11.70
CA ALA A 227 -0.66 -18.21 10.59
C ALA A 227 -0.29 -18.82 9.22
N PHE A 228 0.43 -19.94 9.18
CA PHE A 228 0.76 -20.63 7.91
C PHE A 228 -0.49 -21.02 7.11
N GLY A 229 -1.56 -21.47 7.79
CA GLY A 229 -2.83 -21.80 7.14
C GLY A 229 -3.60 -20.59 6.58
N ALA A 230 -3.11 -19.38 6.83
CA ALA A 230 -3.72 -18.12 6.42
C ALA A 230 -2.89 -17.33 5.41
N LEU A 231 -1.82 -17.92 4.85
CA LEU A 231 -0.98 -17.28 3.82
C LEU A 231 -1.48 -17.49 2.38
N GLU A 232 -2.57 -18.21 2.17
CA GLU A 232 -3.10 -18.46 0.82
C GLU A 232 -3.44 -17.14 0.13
N ALA A 233 -2.59 -16.67 -0.79
CA ALA A 233 -2.77 -15.41 -1.49
C ALA A 233 -2.68 -15.66 -3.01
N PRO A 234 -3.82 -15.71 -3.72
CA PRO A 234 -3.84 -16.09 -5.12
C PRO A 234 -3.14 -15.05 -6.01
N GLN A 235 -2.35 -15.53 -6.97
CA GLN A 235 -1.73 -14.69 -7.98
C GLN A 235 -2.71 -14.40 -9.12
N LEU A 236 -2.91 -13.12 -9.40
CA LEU A 236 -3.69 -12.61 -10.52
C LEU A 236 -2.83 -12.62 -11.82
N PRO A 237 -3.46 -12.51 -13.00
CA PRO A 237 -2.73 -12.41 -14.26
C PRO A 237 -1.66 -11.32 -14.24
N ASP A 238 -0.59 -11.53 -15.00
CA ASP A 238 0.55 -10.61 -15.12
C ASP A 238 0.22 -9.38 -15.97
N ARG A 239 -0.75 -8.59 -15.49
CA ARG A 239 -1.12 -7.26 -15.98
C ARG A 239 -1.89 -6.51 -14.91
N LEU A 240 -1.94 -5.19 -15.01
CA LEU A 240 -2.86 -4.42 -14.18
C LEU A 240 -4.31 -4.75 -14.58
N LEU A 241 -5.10 -5.21 -13.62
CA LEU A 241 -6.52 -5.49 -13.81
C LEU A 241 -7.35 -4.25 -13.49
N ALA A 242 -8.42 -4.04 -14.24
CA ALA A 242 -9.42 -3.07 -13.84
C ALA A 242 -10.11 -3.53 -12.53
N PRO A 243 -10.59 -2.61 -11.68
CA PRO A 243 -11.22 -2.94 -10.40
C PRO A 243 -12.34 -3.99 -10.50
N ALA A 244 -13.21 -3.86 -11.50
CA ALA A 244 -14.30 -4.81 -11.74
C ALA A 244 -13.78 -6.21 -12.12
N GLU A 245 -12.63 -6.30 -12.79
CA GLU A 245 -11.99 -7.59 -13.09
C GLU A 245 -11.39 -8.21 -11.82
N VAL A 246 -10.81 -7.41 -10.93
CA VAL A 246 -10.33 -7.89 -9.63
C VAL A 246 -11.49 -8.44 -8.79
N GLU A 247 -12.61 -7.71 -8.71
CA GLU A 247 -13.83 -8.17 -8.02
C GLU A 247 -14.35 -9.49 -8.59
N ALA A 248 -14.48 -9.57 -9.92
CA ALA A 248 -14.94 -10.79 -10.58
C ALA A 248 -14.01 -11.99 -10.31
N ARG A 249 -12.68 -11.76 -10.33
CA ARG A 249 -11.69 -12.80 -10.02
C ARG A 249 -11.73 -13.22 -8.56
N MET A 250 -11.88 -12.27 -7.64
CA MET A 250 -12.04 -12.53 -6.21
C MET A 250 -13.22 -13.46 -5.97
N HIS A 251 -14.42 -13.12 -6.47
CA HIS A 251 -15.61 -13.97 -6.29
C HIS A 251 -15.47 -15.33 -7.00
N GLN A 252 -14.83 -15.38 -8.17
CA GLN A 252 -14.54 -16.64 -8.85
C GLN A 252 -13.68 -17.56 -7.99
N LEU A 253 -12.58 -17.04 -7.42
CA LEU A 253 -11.66 -17.80 -6.58
C LEU A 253 -12.35 -18.33 -5.31
N LEU A 254 -13.11 -17.47 -4.63
CA LEU A 254 -13.88 -17.85 -3.45
C LEU A 254 -14.93 -18.92 -3.77
N THR A 255 -15.61 -18.82 -4.92
CA THR A 255 -16.59 -19.83 -5.37
C THR A 255 -15.93 -21.17 -5.70
N GLN A 256 -14.67 -21.15 -6.15
CA GLN A 256 -13.86 -22.35 -6.41
C GLN A 256 -13.28 -22.96 -5.12
N GLY A 257 -13.51 -22.36 -3.96
CA GLY A 257 -13.03 -22.84 -2.67
C GLY A 257 -11.62 -22.36 -2.29
N TYR A 258 -11.00 -21.48 -3.09
CA TYR A 258 -9.75 -20.83 -2.68
C TYR A 258 -10.01 -19.81 -1.59
N LYS A 259 -9.04 -19.66 -0.67
CA LYS A 259 -9.07 -18.60 0.34
C LYS A 259 -8.27 -17.39 -0.13
N ILE A 260 -8.63 -16.23 0.41
CA ILE A 260 -7.86 -15.00 0.32
C ILE A 260 -7.33 -14.68 1.72
N GLY A 261 -6.08 -15.04 1.93
CA GLY A 261 -5.32 -14.87 3.14
C GLY A 261 -4.37 -13.67 3.08
N PHE A 262 -3.41 -13.64 4.00
CA PHE A 262 -2.48 -12.54 4.17
C PHE A 262 -1.24 -12.69 3.30
N SER A 263 -0.62 -11.56 2.97
CA SER A 263 0.62 -11.53 2.19
C SER A 263 1.84 -12.06 2.95
N ARG A 264 1.77 -12.08 4.30
CA ARG A 264 2.89 -12.43 5.19
C ARG A 264 2.39 -12.85 6.58
N LEU A 265 3.22 -13.60 7.29
CA LEU A 265 2.89 -14.16 8.61
C LEU A 265 2.69 -13.08 9.67
N SER A 266 3.56 -12.07 9.69
CA SER A 266 3.51 -10.93 10.62
C SER A 266 2.17 -10.20 10.55
N GLN A 267 1.63 -10.03 9.34
CA GLN A 267 0.34 -9.40 9.11
C GLN A 267 -0.80 -10.26 9.66
N ALA A 268 -0.75 -11.57 9.42
CA ALA A 268 -1.77 -12.49 9.92
C ALA A 268 -1.85 -12.46 11.45
N VAL A 269 -0.72 -12.55 12.15
CA VAL A 269 -0.70 -12.52 13.63
C VAL A 269 -1.12 -11.15 14.18
N LEU A 270 -0.72 -10.05 13.54
CA LEU A 270 -1.19 -8.71 13.88
C LEU A 270 -2.72 -8.64 13.83
N GLN A 271 -3.32 -9.15 12.74
CA GLN A 271 -4.76 -9.09 12.54
C GLN A 271 -5.54 -9.90 13.58
N ILE A 272 -5.01 -11.05 14.00
CA ILE A 272 -5.61 -11.80 15.12
C ILE A 272 -5.57 -10.97 16.40
N VAL A 273 -4.43 -10.37 16.74
CA VAL A 273 -4.33 -9.53 17.94
C VAL A 273 -5.23 -8.31 17.88
N THR A 274 -5.37 -7.64 16.73
CA THR A 274 -6.13 -6.38 16.66
C THR A 274 -7.63 -6.59 16.51
N ASN A 275 -8.08 -7.68 15.88
CA ASN A 275 -9.47 -7.84 15.45
C ASN A 275 -10.21 -9.04 16.07
N THR A 276 -9.61 -9.70 17.06
CA THR A 276 -10.27 -10.80 17.79
C THR A 276 -10.24 -10.54 19.29
N ILE A 277 -10.74 -11.51 20.08
CA ILE A 277 -10.64 -11.49 21.54
C ILE A 277 -9.34 -12.11 22.07
N PHE A 278 -8.42 -12.53 21.20
CA PHE A 278 -7.18 -13.21 21.61
C PHE A 278 -6.39 -12.40 22.65
N THR A 279 -6.09 -13.04 23.77
CA THR A 279 -5.29 -12.56 24.89
C THR A 279 -4.28 -13.64 25.31
N THR A 280 -4.73 -14.75 25.91
CA THR A 280 -3.84 -15.79 26.49
C THR A 280 -4.19 -17.20 26.03
N GLU A 281 -5.13 -17.32 25.09
CA GLU A 281 -5.56 -18.58 24.50
C GLU A 281 -4.36 -19.33 23.91
N ALA A 282 -4.35 -20.65 24.07
CA ALA A 282 -3.27 -21.52 23.61
C ALA A 282 -3.83 -22.81 23.00
N GLY A 283 -2.99 -23.53 22.25
CA GLY A 283 -3.35 -24.83 21.67
C GLY A 283 -4.62 -24.77 20.83
N ALA A 284 -5.58 -25.64 21.14
CA ALA A 284 -6.83 -25.77 20.38
C ALA A 284 -7.71 -24.51 20.41
N ASP A 285 -7.68 -23.73 21.50
CA ASP A 285 -8.49 -22.52 21.62
C ASP A 285 -7.95 -21.40 20.72
N ALA A 286 -6.63 -21.22 20.69
CA ALA A 286 -5.97 -20.29 19.78
C ALA A 286 -6.21 -20.68 18.31
N ALA A 287 -6.09 -21.97 17.98
CA ALA A 287 -6.35 -22.49 16.64
C ALA A 287 -7.80 -22.22 16.20
N ARG A 288 -8.77 -22.54 17.07
CA ARG A 288 -10.19 -22.29 16.81
C ARG A 288 -10.48 -20.81 16.59
N LEU A 289 -9.90 -19.93 17.41
CA LEU A 289 -10.09 -18.48 17.27
C LEU A 289 -9.54 -17.99 15.92
N PHE A 290 -8.37 -18.47 15.52
CA PHE A 290 -7.78 -18.16 14.22
C PHE A 290 -8.69 -18.61 13.07
N GLU A 291 -9.16 -19.86 13.11
CA GLU A 291 -10.06 -20.41 12.09
C GLU A 291 -11.37 -19.64 12.01
N LEU A 292 -11.98 -19.29 13.15
CA LEU A 292 -13.21 -18.49 13.19
C LEU A 292 -13.00 -17.13 12.53
N TYR A 293 -11.89 -16.46 12.83
CA TYR A 293 -11.56 -15.18 12.22
C TYR A 293 -11.39 -15.30 10.70
N MET A 294 -10.65 -16.30 10.23
CA MET A 294 -10.46 -16.53 8.80
C MET A 294 -11.76 -16.88 8.09
N ASN A 295 -12.60 -17.75 8.67
CA ASN A 295 -13.89 -18.12 8.11
C ASN A 295 -14.83 -16.91 8.03
N ALA A 296 -14.85 -16.06 9.04
CA ALA A 296 -15.61 -14.81 9.02
C ALA A 296 -15.11 -13.88 7.90
N ALA A 297 -13.80 -13.73 7.74
CA ALA A 297 -13.23 -12.94 6.65
C ALA A 297 -13.63 -13.50 5.27
N GLN A 298 -13.52 -14.81 5.03
CA GLN A 298 -13.90 -15.42 3.75
C GLN A 298 -15.41 -15.26 3.46
N ALA A 299 -16.26 -15.44 4.48
CA ALA A 299 -17.70 -15.24 4.36
C ALA A 299 -18.04 -13.78 4.02
N PHE A 300 -17.35 -12.82 4.65
CA PHE A 300 -17.51 -11.40 4.36
C PHE A 300 -17.09 -11.07 2.92
N LEU A 301 -15.91 -11.51 2.48
CA LEU A 301 -15.40 -11.27 1.12
C LEU A 301 -16.29 -11.89 0.04
N SER A 302 -16.89 -13.05 0.31
CA SER A 302 -17.74 -13.73 -0.68
C SER A 302 -19.10 -13.04 -0.90
N THR A 303 -19.57 -12.24 0.06
CA THR A 303 -20.91 -11.64 0.05
C THR A 303 -20.91 -10.13 -0.20
N ASN A 304 -19.77 -9.46 -0.01
CA ASN A 304 -19.65 -8.01 -0.16
C ASN A 304 -18.91 -7.64 -1.44
N LYS A 305 -19.30 -6.50 -2.02
CA LYS A 305 -18.67 -5.94 -3.21
C LYS A 305 -17.55 -4.98 -2.84
N LEU A 306 -16.67 -4.69 -3.80
CA LEU A 306 -15.69 -3.63 -3.67
C LEU A 306 -16.43 -2.28 -3.68
N LYS A 307 -16.23 -1.47 -2.65
CA LYS A 307 -16.88 -0.16 -2.51
C LYS A 307 -16.00 0.94 -3.11
N ASP A 308 -14.76 0.98 -2.63
CA ASP A 308 -13.75 1.96 -3.06
C ASP A 308 -12.47 1.23 -3.45
N TRP A 309 -11.72 1.85 -4.35
CA TRP A 309 -10.42 1.33 -4.79
C TRP A 309 -9.47 2.47 -5.09
N ARG A 310 -8.18 2.17 -5.00
CA ARG A 310 -7.12 3.13 -5.29
C ARG A 310 -5.93 2.41 -5.91
N LEU A 311 -5.44 2.96 -7.01
CA LEU A 311 -4.10 2.65 -7.50
C LEU A 311 -3.10 3.40 -6.61
N GLU A 312 -2.11 2.71 -6.07
CA GLU A 312 -1.10 3.29 -5.21
C GLU A 312 -0.09 4.15 -6.00
N GLN A 313 0.75 4.89 -5.28
CA GLN A 313 1.69 5.84 -5.87
C GLN A 313 2.71 5.19 -6.83
N ASP A 314 3.01 3.90 -6.61
CA ASP A 314 3.86 3.08 -7.47
C ASP A 314 3.22 2.74 -8.83
N GLY A 315 1.93 3.02 -9.01
CA GLY A 315 1.16 2.71 -10.23
C GLY A 315 1.04 1.23 -10.55
N ALA A 316 1.41 0.36 -9.61
CA ALA A 316 1.42 -1.09 -9.79
C ALA A 316 0.59 -1.80 -8.73
N SER A 317 0.49 -1.26 -7.52
CA SER A 317 -0.27 -1.83 -6.42
C SER A 317 -1.68 -1.24 -6.34
N LEU A 318 -2.66 -2.04 -5.96
CA LEU A 318 -4.06 -1.62 -5.80
C LEU A 318 -4.51 -1.93 -4.37
N SER A 319 -5.20 -0.96 -3.74
CA SER A 319 -5.95 -1.20 -2.51
C SER A 319 -7.45 -1.13 -2.78
N PHE A 320 -8.20 -1.96 -2.07
CA PHE A 320 -9.66 -2.02 -2.17
C PHE A 320 -10.26 -2.05 -0.79
N ASN A 321 -11.35 -1.32 -0.60
CA ASN A 321 -12.13 -1.33 0.63
C ASN A 321 -13.50 -1.98 0.38
N LEU A 322 -13.88 -2.85 1.30
CA LEU A 322 -15.18 -3.50 1.38
C LEU A 322 -15.80 -3.13 2.71
N GLN A 323 -17.10 -2.85 2.73
CA GLN A 323 -17.80 -2.40 3.93
C GLN A 323 -19.24 -2.93 3.97
N SER A 324 -19.64 -3.46 5.13
CA SER A 324 -21.03 -3.70 5.51
C SER A 324 -21.45 -2.72 6.62
N ALA A 325 -22.63 -2.93 7.21
CA ALA A 325 -23.11 -2.10 8.33
C ALA A 325 -22.22 -2.19 9.59
N ASP A 326 -21.59 -3.35 9.82
CA ASP A 326 -20.92 -3.71 11.06
C ASP A 326 -19.44 -4.12 10.86
N GLN A 327 -19.06 -4.51 9.65
CA GLN A 327 -17.73 -5.01 9.32
C GLN A 327 -17.13 -4.26 8.13
N GLN A 328 -15.81 -4.36 8.00
CA GLN A 328 -15.09 -3.91 6.83
C GLN A 328 -13.86 -4.78 6.60
N ALA A 329 -13.40 -4.78 5.35
CA ALA A 329 -12.14 -5.41 4.96
C ALA A 329 -11.38 -4.50 4.01
N GLN A 330 -10.06 -4.61 4.06
CA GLN A 330 -9.17 -4.03 3.06
C GLN A 330 -8.44 -5.16 2.34
N LEU A 331 -8.52 -5.16 1.02
CA LEU A 331 -7.72 -6.03 0.16
C LEU A 331 -6.58 -5.24 -0.47
N PHE A 332 -5.53 -5.96 -0.81
CA PHE A 332 -4.37 -5.41 -1.48
C PHE A 332 -3.91 -6.34 -2.59
N VAL A 333 -3.69 -5.78 -3.77
CA VAL A 333 -2.99 -6.44 -4.87
C VAL A 333 -1.63 -5.76 -4.99
N ASN A 334 -0.56 -6.48 -4.70
CA ASN A 334 0.78 -5.91 -4.78
C ASN A 334 1.29 -5.83 -6.24
N ALA A 335 2.46 -5.23 -6.43
CA ALA A 335 3.12 -5.14 -7.74
C ALA A 335 3.36 -6.52 -8.40
N ASN A 336 3.53 -7.58 -7.61
CA ASN A 336 3.68 -8.98 -8.07
C ASN A 336 2.34 -9.69 -8.36
N ARG A 337 1.23 -8.93 -8.36
CA ARG A 337 -0.13 -9.40 -8.68
C ARG A 337 -0.70 -10.39 -7.68
N ILE A 338 -0.20 -10.40 -6.44
CA ILE A 338 -0.74 -11.25 -5.38
C ILE A 338 -1.92 -10.52 -4.74
N LEU A 339 -3.12 -11.12 -4.81
CA LEU A 339 -4.31 -10.67 -4.10
C LEU A 339 -4.27 -11.19 -2.66
N SER A 340 -4.30 -10.27 -1.71
CA SER A 340 -4.24 -10.60 -0.28
C SER A 340 -5.21 -9.77 0.53
N LEU A 341 -5.67 -10.35 1.64
CA LEU A 341 -6.32 -9.64 2.72
C LEU A 341 -5.27 -8.80 3.45
N ARG A 342 -5.54 -7.51 3.60
CA ARG A 342 -4.70 -6.61 4.39
C ARG A 342 -5.23 -6.45 5.80
N GLN A 343 -6.55 -6.38 5.94
CA GLN A 343 -7.24 -6.15 7.20
C GLN A 343 -8.70 -6.61 7.15
N PHE A 344 -9.21 -7.13 8.26
CA PHE A 344 -10.65 -7.44 8.42
C PHE A 344 -11.06 -7.24 9.88
N GLY A 345 -12.22 -6.64 10.11
CA GLY A 345 -12.71 -6.41 11.46
C GLY A 345 -13.98 -5.58 11.51
N ALA A 346 -14.36 -5.18 12.72
CA ALA A 346 -15.51 -4.33 12.95
C ALA A 346 -15.29 -2.91 12.39
N LEU A 347 -16.37 -2.26 11.97
CA LEU A 347 -16.31 -0.92 11.37
C LEU A 347 -15.64 0.13 12.29
N LYS A 348 -15.83 0.00 13.60
CA LYS A 348 -15.28 0.93 14.61
C LYS A 348 -13.79 0.75 14.91
N ASN A 349 -13.20 -0.39 14.55
CA ASN A 349 -11.86 -0.75 15.00
C ASN A 349 -10.74 -0.27 14.06
N LEU A 350 -11.07 0.43 12.96
CA LEU A 350 -10.13 0.69 11.86
C LEU A 350 -9.92 2.17 11.52
N ASN A 351 -10.35 3.10 12.38
CA ASN A 351 -10.01 4.52 12.23
C ASN A 351 -9.08 4.96 13.37
N PRO A 352 -7.81 5.21 13.04
CA PRO A 352 -7.15 6.44 13.46
C PRO A 352 -6.57 7.16 12.23
N THR A 353 -7.41 7.47 11.25
CA THR A 353 -7.15 8.53 10.27
C THR A 353 -8.49 9.14 9.87
N GLU A 354 -9.12 9.82 10.83
CA GLU A 354 -10.17 10.77 10.49
C GLU A 354 -9.51 12.02 9.91
N GLN A 355 -9.74 12.20 8.60
CA GLN A 355 -9.93 13.47 7.90
C GLN A 355 -8.88 14.58 8.14
N PRO A 356 -8.08 14.96 7.13
CA PRO A 356 -7.46 16.28 7.19
C PRO A 356 -8.58 17.32 7.19
N SER A 357 -8.55 18.20 8.19
CA SER A 357 -9.31 19.45 8.21
C SER A 357 -8.91 20.33 7.03
#